data_AF-A0A967Y208-F1
#
_entry.id   AF-A0A967Y208-F1
#
_cell.length_a   1.000
_cell.length_b   1.000
_cell.length_c   1.000
_cell.angle_alpha   90.00
_cell.angle_beta   90.00
_cell.angle_gamma   90.00
#
_symmetry.space_group_name_H-M   'P 1'
#
loop_
_entity.id
_entity.type
_entity.pdbx_description
1 polymer ?
#
loop_
_entity_poly.entity_id
_entity_poly.type
_entity_poly.pdbx_seq_one_letter_code
_entity_poly.pdbx_strand_id
1 'polypeptide(L)'
;MKRSKSNKTLLTILYLLLLIGLPLIGQDIKITATVNQNPVGVNDQFTYQVEISGSTQNLPDPQLPKLDDFRVVSGPNVSTSFQFINGAVSSSKTYT
;
A
#
# COMPACT_ATOMS: atom_id res chain seq x y z
N MET A 1 26.35 20.95 46.46
CA MET A 1 24.91 20.76 46.10
C MET A 1 24.70 20.83 44.57
N LYS A 2 25.29 19.93 43.76
CA LYS A 2 25.23 20.01 42.27
C LYS A 2 24.87 18.71 41.53
N ARG A 3 24.62 17.59 42.23
CA ARG A 3 24.37 16.25 41.62
C ARG A 3 22.98 16.07 40.99
N SER A 4 21.99 16.93 41.28
CA SER A 4 20.59 16.74 40.82
C SER A 4 20.37 17.02 39.32
N LYS A 5 21.08 18.00 38.72
CA LYS A 5 20.91 18.34 37.29
C LYS A 5 21.40 17.23 36.34
N SER A 6 22.51 16.57 36.72
CA SER A 6 23.13 15.48 35.94
C SER A 6 22.23 14.26 35.80
N ASN A 7 21.45 13.94 36.84
CA ASN A 7 20.54 12.78 36.82
C ASN A 7 19.34 13.03 35.91
N LYS A 8 18.84 14.28 35.86
CA LYS A 8 17.75 14.66 34.97
C LYS A 8 18.20 14.58 33.51
N THR A 9 19.38 15.10 33.17
CA THR A 9 19.94 14.99 31.81
C THR A 9 20.15 13.54 31.39
N LEU A 10 20.60 12.67 32.30
CA LEU A 10 20.83 11.25 32.02
C LEU A 10 19.50 10.49 31.80
N LEU A 11 18.47 10.82 32.56
CA LEU A 11 17.10 10.30 32.36
C LEU A 11 16.52 10.78 31.02
N THR A 12 16.74 12.04 30.64
CA THR A 12 16.29 12.57 29.34
C THR A 12 16.98 11.86 28.18
N ILE A 13 18.29 11.61 28.29
CA ILE A 13 19.05 10.86 27.27
C ILE A 13 18.54 9.43 27.17
N LEU A 14 18.28 8.75 28.30
CA LEU A 14 17.75 7.39 28.32
C LEU A 14 16.35 7.31 27.67
N TYR A 15 15.49 8.29 27.93
CA TYR A 15 14.17 8.38 27.31
C TYR A 15 14.26 8.59 25.78
N LEU A 16 15.18 9.47 25.34
CA LEU A 16 15.43 9.69 23.90
C LEU A 16 15.98 8.41 23.23
N LEU A 17 16.86 7.68 23.91
CA LEU A 17 17.42 6.42 23.40
C LEU A 17 16.36 5.32 23.26
N LEU A 18 15.38 5.28 24.17
CA LEU A 18 14.25 4.33 24.10
C LEU A 18 13.34 4.58 22.88
N LEU A 19 13.13 5.85 22.53
CA LEU A 19 12.30 6.25 21.39
C LEU A 19 12.92 5.91 20.02
N ILE A 20 14.25 5.85 19.93
CA ILE A 20 14.97 5.54 18.68
C ILE A 20 14.90 4.04 18.32
N GLY A 21 14.63 3.16 19.29
CA GLY A 21 14.63 1.70 19.09
C GLY A 21 13.30 1.10 18.63
N LEU A 22 12.24 1.90 18.45
CA LEU A 22 10.94 1.37 18.02
C LEU A 22 10.98 0.98 16.54
N PRO A 23 10.57 -0.25 16.17
CA PRO A 23 10.51 -0.64 14.76
C PRO A 23 9.47 0.22 14.02
N LEU A 24 9.90 0.83 12.92
CA LEU A 24 8.99 1.49 11.99
C LEU A 24 8.25 0.40 11.21
N ILE A 25 6.99 0.14 11.55
CA ILE A 25 6.13 -0.74 10.75
C ILE A 25 5.66 0.06 9.53
N GLY A 26 6.21 -0.28 8.36
CA GLY A 26 5.73 0.22 7.07
C GLY A 26 4.44 -0.46 6.64
N GLN A 27 3.65 0.23 5.83
CA GLN A 27 2.46 -0.36 5.19
C GLN A 27 2.92 -1.31 4.08
N ASP A 28 2.59 -2.59 4.18
CA ASP A 28 2.82 -3.55 3.10
C ASP A 28 1.73 -3.35 2.04
N ILE A 29 2.01 -2.51 1.06
CA ILE A 29 1.15 -2.25 -0.09
C ILE A 29 1.82 -2.83 -1.33
N LYS A 30 1.12 -3.72 -2.01
CA LYS A 30 1.54 -4.31 -3.28
C LYS A 30 0.59 -3.85 -4.37
N ILE A 31 1.16 -3.33 -5.45
CA ILE A 31 0.44 -2.96 -6.67
C ILE A 31 0.87 -3.90 -7.78
N THR A 32 -0.07 -4.50 -8.49
CA THR A 32 0.18 -5.42 -9.59
C THR A 32 -0.72 -5.05 -10.76
N ALA A 33 -0.11 -4.83 -11.93
CA ALA A 33 -0.84 -4.60 -13.17
C ALA A 33 -0.70 -5.83 -14.06
N THR A 34 -1.82 -6.33 -14.56
CA THR A 34 -1.89 -7.53 -15.41
C THR A 34 -2.72 -7.26 -16.64
N VAL A 35 -2.46 -8.05 -17.67
CA VAL A 35 -3.32 -8.18 -18.84
C VAL A 35 -3.70 -9.65 -18.98
N ASN A 36 -4.92 -9.93 -19.42
CA ASN A 36 -5.34 -11.32 -19.65
C ASN A 36 -4.69 -11.93 -20.90
N GLN A 37 -4.13 -11.11 -21.80
CA GLN A 37 -3.53 -11.57 -23.05
C GLN A 37 -2.33 -10.70 -23.46
N ASN A 38 -1.19 -11.35 -23.75
CA ASN A 38 0.01 -10.75 -24.32
C ASN A 38 0.84 -11.86 -25.00
N PRO A 39 1.04 -11.85 -26.33
CA PRO A 39 0.72 -10.78 -27.28
C PRO A 39 -0.78 -10.71 -27.64
N VAL A 40 -1.20 -9.55 -28.15
CA VAL A 40 -2.57 -9.26 -28.61
C VAL A 40 -2.55 -8.79 -30.06
N GLY A 41 -3.54 -9.20 -30.86
CA GLY A 41 -3.66 -8.80 -32.26
C GLY A 41 -4.22 -7.38 -32.44
N VAL A 42 -4.09 -6.82 -33.64
CA VAL A 42 -4.73 -5.55 -33.98
C VAL A 42 -6.25 -5.74 -34.03
N ASN A 43 -6.99 -4.88 -33.33
CA ASN A 43 -8.45 -4.94 -33.12
C ASN A 43 -8.94 -6.01 -32.14
N ASP A 44 -8.06 -6.79 -31.50
CA ASP A 44 -8.48 -7.69 -30.42
C ASP A 44 -8.78 -6.90 -29.15
N GLN A 45 -9.77 -7.38 -28.39
CA GLN A 45 -10.07 -6.86 -27.06
C GLN A 45 -9.31 -7.68 -26.02
N PHE A 46 -8.64 -6.98 -25.10
CA PHE A 46 -8.06 -7.57 -23.91
C PHE A 46 -8.49 -6.78 -22.67
N THR A 47 -8.27 -7.36 -21.51
CA THR A 47 -8.59 -6.79 -20.21
C THR A 47 -7.31 -6.36 -19.52
N TYR A 48 -7.25 -5.09 -19.14
CA TYR A 48 -6.20 -4.53 -18.29
C TYR A 48 -6.71 -4.47 -16.85
N GLN A 49 -5.94 -4.98 -15.91
CA GLN A 49 -6.33 -5.04 -14.51
C GLN A 49 -5.22 -4.45 -13.64
N VAL A 50 -5.60 -3.65 -12.65
CA VAL A 50 -4.70 -3.15 -11.60
C VAL A 50 -5.24 -3.61 -10.26
N GLU A 51 -4.48 -4.44 -9.56
CA GLU A 51 -4.78 -4.90 -8.21
C GLU A 51 -3.85 -4.20 -7.21
N ILE A 52 -4.44 -3.62 -6.18
CA ILE A 52 -3.76 -3.10 -5.00
C ILE A 52 -4.13 -4.01 -3.85
N SER A 53 -3.15 -4.50 -3.10
CA SER A 53 -3.38 -5.31 -1.91
C SER A 53 -2.53 -4.82 -0.75
N GLY A 54 -2.97 -5.08 0.47
CA GLY A 54 -2.16 -4.76 1.64
C GLY A 54 -2.83 -5.06 2.97
N SER A 55 -2.04 -4.95 4.03
CA SER A 55 -2.48 -5.26 5.41
C SER A 55 -3.12 -4.06 6.13
N THR A 56 -3.89 -3.24 5.39
CA THR A 56 -4.54 -2.02 5.90
C THR A 56 -5.98 -1.95 5.43
N GLN A 57 -6.85 -1.32 6.23
CA GLN A 57 -8.26 -1.12 5.87
C GLN A 57 -8.43 -0.15 4.70
N ASN A 58 -7.56 0.87 4.64
CA ASN A 58 -7.66 1.93 3.63
C ASN A 58 -6.52 1.77 2.63
N LEU A 59 -6.85 1.18 1.48
CA LEU A 59 -5.94 1.14 0.34
C LEU A 59 -6.03 2.45 -0.45
N PRO A 60 -4.90 3.01 -0.90
CA PRO A 60 -4.90 4.21 -1.72
C PRO A 60 -5.50 3.93 -3.10
N ASP A 61 -6.03 4.97 -3.73
CA ASP A 61 -6.42 4.91 -5.13
C ASP A 61 -5.18 5.01 -6.03
N PRO A 62 -5.06 4.17 -7.07
CA PRO A 62 -3.94 4.24 -7.99
C PRO A 62 -4.14 5.41 -8.95
N GLN A 63 -3.04 6.05 -9.34
CA GLN A 63 -3.04 6.90 -10.53
C GLN A 63 -2.86 6.00 -11.74
N LEU A 64 -3.93 5.83 -12.52
CA LEU A 64 -3.88 5.04 -13.75
C LEU A 64 -3.22 5.85 -14.88
N PRO A 65 -2.33 5.24 -15.67
CA PRO A 65 -1.75 5.90 -16.84
C PRO A 65 -2.82 6.12 -17.91
N LYS A 66 -2.56 7.08 -18.82
CA LYS A 66 -3.37 7.19 -20.03
C LYS A 66 -3.10 6.01 -20.95
N LEU A 67 -4.15 5.51 -21.60
CA LEU A 67 -4.08 4.41 -22.56
C LEU A 67 -4.21 4.96 -23.98
N ASP A 68 -3.31 5.88 -24.39
CA ASP A 68 -3.46 6.64 -25.64
C ASP A 68 -3.43 5.76 -26.91
N ASP A 69 -2.74 4.61 -26.85
CA ASP A 69 -2.65 3.63 -27.95
C ASP A 69 -3.83 2.63 -27.99
N PHE A 70 -4.71 2.66 -26.98
CA PHE A 70 -5.81 1.70 -26.85
C PHE A 70 -7.15 2.42 -26.76
N ARG A 71 -8.15 1.86 -27.45
CA ARG A 71 -9.54 2.31 -27.27
C ARG A 71 -10.13 1.65 -26.02
N VAL A 72 -10.45 2.45 -25.01
CA VAL A 72 -11.20 1.97 -23.83
C VAL A 72 -12.65 1.70 -24.23
N VAL A 73 -13.08 0.45 -24.12
CA VAL A 73 -14.44 0.01 -24.47
C VAL A 73 -15.34 -0.21 -23.25
N SER A 74 -14.76 -0.32 -22.04
CA SER A 74 -15.47 -0.53 -20.77
C SER A 74 -14.61 -0.11 -19.58
N GLY A 75 -15.25 0.20 -18.44
CA GLY A 75 -14.58 0.47 -17.16
C GLY A 75 -14.22 1.96 -16.93
N PRO A 76 -13.45 2.26 -15.86
CA PRO A 76 -12.92 1.31 -14.89
C PRO A 76 -14.02 0.77 -13.96
N ASN A 77 -14.10 -0.55 -13.85
CA ASN A 77 -14.88 -1.26 -12.85
C ASN A 77 -13.99 -1.48 -11.62
N VAL A 78 -14.54 -1.25 -10.43
CA VAL A 78 -13.79 -1.34 -9.18
C VAL A 78 -14.41 -2.40 -8.28
N SER A 79 -13.60 -3.36 -7.85
CA SER A 79 -13.95 -4.35 -6.84
C SER A 79 -13.07 -4.17 -5.61
N THR A 80 -13.63 -4.35 -4.41
CA THR A 80 -12.88 -4.24 -3.15
C THR A 80 -13.19 -5.45 -2.28
N SER A 81 -12.15 -6.02 -1.69
CA SER A 81 -12.23 -7.12 -0.72
C SER A 81 -11.55 -6.72 0.57
N PHE A 82 -12.15 -7.05 1.70
CA PHE A 82 -11.62 -6.79 3.04
C PHE A 82 -11.80 -8.03 3.91
N GLN A 83 -10.74 -8.41 4.62
CA GLN A 83 -10.71 -9.55 5.51
C GLN A 83 -10.03 -9.18 6.82
N PHE A 84 -10.59 -9.67 7.93
CA PHE A 84 -9.99 -9.55 9.25
C PHE A 84 -10.05 -10.91 9.95
N ILE A 85 -8.89 -11.55 10.08
CA ILE A 85 -8.79 -12.93 10.59
C ILE A 85 -7.75 -12.93 11.71
N ASN A 86 -8.16 -13.31 12.92
CA ASN A 86 -7.29 -13.45 14.10
C ASN A 86 -6.41 -12.20 14.38
N GLY A 87 -6.95 -11.00 14.18
CA GLY A 87 -6.20 -9.75 14.40
C GLY A 87 -5.38 -9.26 13.20
N ALA A 88 -5.28 -10.03 12.12
CA ALA A 88 -4.61 -9.63 10.89
C ALA A 88 -5.63 -9.06 9.88
N VAL A 89 -5.33 -7.87 9.36
CA VAL A 89 -6.09 -7.22 8.26
C VAL A 89 -5.49 -7.63 6.93
N SER A 90 -6.33 -7.93 5.95
CA SER A 90 -5.96 -8.07 4.54
C SER A 90 -7.03 -7.41 3.68
N SER A 91 -6.62 -6.53 2.77
CA SER A 91 -7.50 -5.84 1.84
C SER A 91 -6.97 -5.96 0.42
N SER A 92 -7.87 -5.98 -0.56
CA SER A 92 -7.53 -5.78 -1.97
C SER A 92 -8.53 -4.85 -2.67
N LYS A 93 -8.05 -4.10 -3.65
CA LYS A 93 -8.83 -3.21 -4.50
C LYS A 93 -8.39 -3.42 -5.95
N THR A 94 -9.32 -3.83 -6.79
CA THR A 94 -9.07 -4.24 -8.17
C THR A 94 -9.79 -3.31 -9.11
N TYR A 95 -9.06 -2.75 -10.07
CA TYR A 95 -9.55 -1.90 -11.15
C TYR A 95 -9.47 -2.69 -12.45
N THR A 96 -10.50 -2.64 -13.28
CA THR A 96 -10.56 -3.37 -14.56
C THR A 96 -11.30 -2.57 -15.62
#